data_AF-A0A2J0N0E4-F1
#
_entry.id   AF-A0A2J0N0E4-F1
#
_cell.length_a   1.000
_cell.length_b   1.000
_cell.length_c   1.000
_cell.angle_alpha   90.00
_cell.angle_beta   90.00
_cell.angle_gamma   90.00
#
_symmetry.space_group_name_H-M   'P 1'
#
loop_
_entity.id
_entity.type
_entity.pdbx_description
1 polymer ?
#
loop_
_entity_poly.entity_id
_entity_poly.type
_entity_poly.pdbx_seq_one_letter_code
_entity_poly.pdbx_strand_id
1 'polypeptide(L)'
;MAHRFINDLKEGETVESIYLVREKSFDITKKGDSYIALELSDKTGMVDCRKWDALKSLFDSFSVDDFVKVKARVEFFRNYPQLKIDSIEKTDDKSVDISLYLPVSDKNRDKMFRDFLSEMESVKNPYLKALINSVFTDKDISEKFKTAPAASDFHHPYIGGLLEHTLACVELARLLASKYRDIDLDLLLCGTALHDIGKIYELSYKRSFYYTDKGRLIGHIVLGVNIVNAAIDNISEFPEELKNLILHIMLSHHGEQEWGSPKRPMCFEAIILHHIDNLDAKINGFRHFVKTYSDPDSSWTKHSKMFGELLYKKSEVKHEEKEG
;
A
#
# COMPACT_ATOMS: atom_id res chain seq x y z
N MET A 1 -21.08 -9.15 -14.51
CA MET A 1 -20.75 -8.26 -15.65
C MET A 1 -19.28 -7.90 -15.55
N ALA A 2 -18.59 -7.71 -16.67
CA ALA A 2 -17.20 -7.27 -16.66
C ALA A 2 -17.12 -5.79 -16.24
N HIS A 3 -16.16 -5.45 -15.38
CA HIS A 3 -15.93 -4.06 -14.96
C HIS A 3 -15.48 -3.19 -16.15
N ARG A 4 -15.99 -1.97 -16.23
CA ARG A 4 -15.65 -0.99 -17.27
C ARG A 4 -14.66 0.03 -16.71
N PHE A 5 -13.40 -0.06 -17.13
CA PHE A 5 -12.34 0.81 -16.61
C PHE A 5 -12.49 2.26 -17.09
N ILE A 6 -12.18 3.20 -16.22
CA ILE A 6 -12.29 4.64 -16.49
C ILE A 6 -11.43 5.07 -17.69
N ASN A 7 -10.21 4.56 -17.82
CA ASN A 7 -9.32 4.90 -18.92
C ASN A 7 -9.77 4.36 -20.29
N ASP A 8 -10.72 3.41 -20.31
CA ASP A 8 -11.26 2.79 -21.53
C ASP A 8 -12.58 3.45 -21.98
N LEU A 9 -13.10 4.42 -21.22
CA LEU A 9 -14.38 5.06 -21.49
C LEU A 9 -14.34 5.91 -22.76
N LYS A 10 -15.38 5.79 -23.58
CA LYS A 10 -15.51 6.49 -24.87
C LYS A 10 -16.74 7.39 -24.91
N GLU A 11 -16.60 8.55 -25.56
CA GLU A 11 -17.69 9.50 -25.69
C GLU A 11 -18.95 8.87 -26.31
N GLY A 12 -20.10 9.17 -25.71
CA GLY A 12 -21.41 8.76 -26.21
C GLY A 12 -21.84 7.35 -25.81
N GLU A 13 -20.96 6.53 -25.23
CA GLU A 13 -21.34 5.20 -24.75
C GLU A 13 -22.16 5.27 -23.45
N THR A 14 -22.90 4.19 -23.18
CA THR A 14 -23.55 3.96 -21.88
C THR A 14 -22.74 2.94 -21.10
N VAL A 15 -22.44 3.25 -19.85
CA VAL A 15 -21.70 2.38 -18.94
C VAL A 15 -22.60 1.93 -17.80
N GLU A 16 -22.53 0.64 -17.48
CA GLU A 16 -23.08 0.07 -16.25
C GLU A 16 -21.98 -0.71 -15.53
N SER A 17 -21.44 -0.13 -14.45
CA SER A 17 -20.32 -0.71 -13.70
C SER A 17 -20.33 -0.24 -12.26
N ILE A 18 -19.53 -0.88 -11.41
CA ILE A 18 -19.34 -0.47 -10.01
C ILE A 18 -18.11 0.43 -9.95
N TYR A 19 -18.18 1.53 -9.20
CA TYR A 19 -17.07 2.45 -8.93
C TYR A 19 -17.00 2.80 -7.45
N LEU A 20 -15.84 3.28 -7.00
CA LEU A 20 -15.64 3.77 -5.64
C LEU A 20 -15.90 5.27 -5.57
N VAL A 21 -16.70 5.71 -4.59
CA VAL A 21 -16.96 7.14 -4.35
C VAL A 21 -15.78 7.78 -3.63
N ARG A 22 -15.16 8.79 -4.25
CA ARG A 22 -14.04 9.57 -3.68
C ARG A 22 -14.51 10.88 -3.09
N GLU A 23 -15.36 11.57 -3.82
CA GLU A 23 -15.97 12.81 -3.37
C GLU A 23 -17.46 12.80 -3.68
N LYS A 24 -18.24 13.50 -2.84
CA LYS A 24 -19.65 13.79 -3.13
C LYS A 24 -20.05 15.16 -2.59
N SER A 25 -20.82 15.92 -3.37
CA SER A 25 -21.50 17.14 -2.92
C SER A 25 -22.94 17.16 -3.42
N PHE A 26 -23.80 17.88 -2.71
CA PHE A 26 -25.18 18.13 -3.10
C PHE A 26 -25.34 19.61 -3.34
N ASP A 27 -25.61 19.98 -4.59
CA ASP A 27 -25.59 21.36 -5.05
C ASP A 27 -26.88 21.71 -5.77
N ILE A 28 -27.15 23.01 -5.87
CA ILE A 28 -28.32 23.57 -6.55
C ILE A 28 -27.81 24.50 -7.65
N THR A 29 -28.33 24.32 -8.86
CA THR A 29 -27.99 25.18 -9.99
C THR A 29 -28.57 26.58 -9.80
N LYS A 30 -28.09 27.56 -10.59
CA LYS A 30 -28.67 28.91 -10.60
C LYS A 30 -30.17 28.95 -10.96
N LYS A 31 -30.70 27.89 -11.58
CA LYS A 31 -32.11 27.76 -11.96
C LYS A 31 -32.98 27.09 -10.88
N GLY A 32 -32.38 26.60 -9.80
CA GLY A 32 -33.07 25.93 -8.70
C GLY A 32 -33.06 24.39 -8.79
N ASP A 33 -32.59 23.81 -9.89
CA ASP A 33 -32.49 22.36 -10.05
C ASP A 33 -31.38 21.79 -9.18
N SER A 34 -31.66 20.70 -8.46
CA SER A 34 -30.69 20.04 -7.57
C SER A 34 -29.93 18.92 -8.29
N TYR A 35 -28.66 18.74 -7.93
CA TYR A 35 -27.82 17.69 -8.48
C TYR A 35 -26.81 17.19 -7.45
N ILE A 36 -26.34 15.96 -7.66
CA ILE A 36 -25.21 15.40 -6.92
C ILE A 36 -23.99 15.46 -7.85
N ALA A 37 -22.94 16.12 -7.39
CA ALA A 37 -21.61 16.01 -7.98
C ALA A 37 -20.82 14.93 -7.25
N LEU A 38 -20.14 14.08 -8.02
CA LEU A 38 -19.31 13.00 -7.51
C LEU A 38 -17.97 13.00 -8.23
N GLU A 39 -16.97 12.48 -7.55
CA GLU A 39 -15.79 11.92 -8.19
C GLU A 39 -15.79 10.42 -7.92
N LEU A 40 -15.78 9.62 -8.99
CA LEU A 40 -15.75 8.17 -8.93
C LEU A 40 -14.38 7.68 -9.39
N SER A 41 -13.91 6.57 -8.82
CA SER A 41 -12.59 6.03 -9.18
C SER A 41 -12.60 4.52 -9.35
N ASP A 42 -11.59 4.07 -10.10
CA ASP A 42 -11.09 2.71 -10.11
C ASP A 42 -9.55 2.73 -10.18
N LYS A 43 -8.91 1.56 -10.36
CA LYS A 43 -7.44 1.49 -10.39
C LYS A 43 -6.79 2.23 -11.57
N THR A 44 -7.56 2.58 -12.60
CA THR A 44 -7.08 3.22 -13.82
C THR A 44 -7.19 4.74 -13.79
N GLY A 45 -7.99 5.30 -12.87
CA GLY A 45 -8.11 6.74 -12.71
C GLY A 45 -9.35 7.18 -11.95
N MET A 46 -9.67 8.45 -12.12
CA MET A 46 -10.81 9.13 -11.51
C MET A 46 -11.64 9.79 -12.62
N VAL A 47 -12.96 9.87 -12.42
CA VAL A 47 -13.88 10.48 -13.37
C VAL A 47 -14.92 11.33 -12.64
N ASP A 48 -15.08 12.54 -13.13
CA ASP A 48 -16.13 13.46 -12.70
C ASP A 48 -17.50 12.90 -13.06
N CYS A 49 -18.46 12.94 -12.14
CA CYS A 49 -19.82 12.49 -12.40
C CYS A 49 -20.85 13.50 -11.93
N ARG A 50 -21.99 13.54 -12.63
CA ARG A 50 -23.13 14.40 -12.29
C ARG A 50 -24.42 13.59 -12.36
N LYS A 51 -25.16 13.55 -11.25
CA LYS A 51 -26.55 13.07 -11.19
C LYS A 51 -27.46 14.28 -11.07
N TRP A 52 -28.11 14.65 -12.17
CA TRP A 52 -29.12 15.72 -12.21
C TRP A 52 -30.43 15.27 -11.59
N ASP A 53 -31.29 16.23 -11.22
CA ASP A 53 -32.61 16.01 -10.64
C ASP A 53 -32.56 15.03 -9.44
N ALA A 54 -31.57 15.25 -8.57
CA ALA A 54 -31.26 14.33 -7.49
C ALA A 54 -31.96 14.74 -6.18
N LEU A 55 -32.60 13.79 -5.52
CA LEU A 55 -33.16 14.02 -4.19
C LEU A 55 -32.08 13.92 -3.12
N LYS A 56 -32.24 14.69 -2.03
CA LYS A 56 -31.34 14.63 -0.88
C LYS A 56 -31.27 13.23 -0.26
N SER A 57 -32.38 12.48 -0.27
CA SER A 57 -32.42 11.10 0.20
C SER A 57 -31.49 10.16 -0.59
N LEU A 58 -31.34 10.37 -1.90
CA LEU A 58 -30.38 9.61 -2.71
C LEU A 58 -28.95 9.97 -2.31
N PHE A 59 -28.65 11.25 -2.12
CA PHE A 59 -27.34 11.70 -1.63
C PHE A 59 -27.00 11.10 -0.27
N ASP A 60 -27.97 10.93 0.62
CA ASP A 60 -27.75 10.35 1.95
C ASP A 60 -27.71 8.81 1.95
N SER A 61 -28.05 8.14 0.84
CA SER A 61 -28.12 6.66 0.74
C SER A 61 -26.76 5.96 0.60
N PHE A 62 -25.70 6.70 0.29
CA PHE A 62 -24.32 6.21 0.17
C PHE A 62 -23.35 7.29 0.64
N SER A 63 -22.15 6.92 1.04
CA SER A 63 -21.11 7.83 1.55
C SER A 63 -19.87 7.83 0.69
N VAL A 64 -18.96 8.77 0.95
CA VAL A 64 -17.56 8.63 0.51
C VAL A 64 -17.03 7.27 0.99
N ASP A 65 -16.18 6.64 0.18
CA ASP A 65 -15.66 5.28 0.36
C ASP A 65 -16.70 4.15 0.19
N ASP A 66 -17.94 4.42 -0.23
CA ASP A 66 -18.84 3.33 -0.65
C ASP A 66 -18.56 2.92 -2.10
N PHE A 67 -18.77 1.63 -2.39
CA PHE A 67 -18.90 1.14 -3.75
C PHE A 67 -20.33 1.40 -4.24
N VAL A 68 -20.44 2.00 -5.42
CA VAL A 68 -21.71 2.32 -6.04
C VAL A 68 -21.78 1.72 -7.43
N LYS A 69 -22.87 1.00 -7.70
CA LYS A 69 -23.20 0.56 -9.05
C LYS A 69 -23.86 1.73 -9.76
N VAL A 70 -23.30 2.10 -10.90
CA VAL A 70 -23.68 3.28 -11.67
C VAL A 70 -24.09 2.86 -13.06
N LYS A 71 -25.22 3.39 -13.51
CA LYS A 71 -25.58 3.45 -14.92
C LYS A 71 -25.46 4.90 -15.37
N ALA A 72 -24.65 5.17 -16.38
CA ALA A 72 -24.35 6.52 -16.82
C ALA A 72 -24.08 6.59 -18.31
N ARG A 73 -24.20 7.80 -18.87
CA ARG A 73 -23.73 8.13 -20.21
C ARG A 73 -22.39 8.88 -20.10
N VAL A 74 -21.43 8.51 -20.95
CA VAL A 74 -20.15 9.20 -21.05
C VAL A 74 -20.33 10.45 -21.91
N GLU A 75 -20.14 11.62 -21.30
CA GLU A 75 -20.13 12.93 -21.96
C GLU A 75 -18.72 13.53 -21.83
N PHE A 76 -18.32 14.44 -22.73
CA PHE A 76 -17.05 15.15 -22.60
C PHE A 76 -17.31 16.60 -22.24
N PHE A 77 -16.70 17.05 -21.14
CA PHE A 77 -16.75 18.44 -20.71
C PHE A 77 -15.34 19.02 -20.71
N ARG A 78 -15.10 20.02 -21.55
CA ARG A 78 -13.76 20.67 -21.71
C ARG A 78 -12.63 19.66 -21.99
N ASN A 79 -12.90 18.68 -22.85
CA ASN A 79 -12.00 17.57 -23.23
C ASN A 79 -11.72 16.54 -22.13
N TYR A 80 -12.40 16.58 -20.98
CA TYR A 80 -12.34 15.54 -19.96
C TYR A 80 -13.62 14.70 -19.96
N PRO A 81 -13.52 13.37 -19.80
CA PRO A 81 -14.70 12.51 -19.66
C PRO A 81 -15.45 12.86 -18.36
N GLN A 82 -16.77 12.95 -18.46
CA GLN A 82 -17.69 13.14 -17.37
C GLN A 82 -18.84 12.13 -17.50
N LEU A 83 -19.20 11.47 -16.41
CA LEU A 83 -20.35 10.56 -16.38
C LEU A 83 -21.61 11.31 -15.99
N LYS A 84 -22.58 11.37 -16.91
CA LYS A 84 -23.94 11.77 -16.59
C LYS A 84 -24.71 10.55 -16.08
N ILE A 85 -24.96 10.52 -14.77
CA ILE A 85 -25.54 9.37 -14.10
C ILE A 85 -27.05 9.33 -14.31
N ASP A 86 -27.54 8.18 -14.76
CA ASP A 86 -28.97 7.84 -14.84
C ASP A 86 -29.44 7.22 -13.52
N SER A 87 -28.71 6.20 -13.03
CA SER A 87 -28.99 5.54 -11.76
C SER A 87 -27.71 5.25 -10.98
N ILE A 88 -27.81 5.34 -9.66
CA ILE A 88 -26.73 5.03 -8.72
C ILE A 88 -27.31 4.31 -7.51
N GLU A 89 -26.68 3.20 -7.12
CA GLU A 89 -27.07 2.42 -5.95
C GLU A 89 -25.84 1.90 -5.20
N LYS A 90 -25.89 1.93 -3.87
CA LYS A 90 -24.83 1.36 -3.03
C LYS A 90 -24.76 -0.15 -3.22
N THR A 91 -23.55 -0.67 -3.34
CA THR A 91 -23.27 -2.11 -3.46
C THR A 91 -22.63 -2.65 -2.18
N ASP A 92 -22.85 -3.94 -1.88
CA ASP A 92 -22.20 -4.63 -0.77
C ASP A 92 -20.74 -4.96 -1.10
N ASP A 93 -19.82 -4.54 -0.23
CA ASP A 93 -18.38 -4.77 -0.30
C ASP A 93 -18.02 -6.24 -0.60
N LYS A 94 -18.78 -7.21 -0.08
CA LYS A 94 -18.49 -8.65 -0.26
C LYS A 94 -18.57 -9.10 -1.72
N SER A 95 -19.28 -8.35 -2.55
CA SER A 95 -19.46 -8.66 -3.97
C SER A 95 -18.43 -7.99 -4.88
N VAL A 96 -17.55 -7.17 -4.31
CA VAL A 96 -16.64 -6.30 -5.06
C VAL A 96 -15.21 -6.85 -4.98
N ASP A 97 -14.60 -7.07 -6.15
CA ASP A 97 -13.17 -7.35 -6.23
C ASP A 97 -12.39 -6.04 -6.08
N ILE A 98 -11.79 -5.85 -4.91
CA ILE A 98 -11.04 -4.63 -4.57
C ILE A 98 -9.86 -4.35 -5.51
N SER A 99 -9.33 -5.39 -6.18
CA SER A 99 -8.21 -5.26 -7.12
C SER A 99 -8.55 -4.44 -8.37
N LEU A 100 -9.83 -4.16 -8.60
CA LEU A 100 -10.31 -3.30 -9.67
C LEU A 100 -10.22 -1.81 -9.31
N TYR A 101 -10.11 -1.46 -8.02
CA TYR A 101 -10.29 -0.10 -7.52
C TYR A 101 -9.04 0.50 -6.87
N LEU A 102 -8.18 -0.35 -6.33
CA LEU A 102 -6.91 0.05 -5.75
C LEU A 102 -5.78 -0.50 -6.62
N PRO A 103 -4.66 0.23 -6.74
CA PRO A 103 -3.42 -0.35 -7.24
C PRO A 103 -3.11 -1.65 -6.49
N VAL A 104 -2.68 -2.69 -7.21
CA VAL A 104 -2.29 -3.99 -6.65
C VAL A 104 -0.89 -4.32 -7.13
N SER A 105 -0.12 -5.05 -6.33
CA SER A 105 1.14 -5.64 -6.79
C SER A 105 0.92 -6.46 -8.07
N ASP A 106 1.82 -6.33 -9.04
CA ASP A 106 1.85 -7.16 -10.24
C ASP A 106 2.25 -8.63 -9.92
N LYS A 107 2.75 -8.89 -8.70
CA LYS A 107 3.16 -10.22 -8.23
C LYS A 107 2.00 -10.97 -7.56
N ASN A 108 2.00 -12.29 -7.69
CA ASN A 108 1.02 -13.14 -7.00
C ASN A 108 1.28 -13.14 -5.48
N ARG A 109 0.36 -12.57 -4.70
CA ARG A 109 0.48 -12.42 -3.24
C ARG A 109 0.64 -13.75 -2.50
N ASP A 110 -0.07 -14.79 -2.92
CA ASP A 110 0.03 -16.10 -2.26
C ASP A 110 1.40 -16.74 -2.52
N LYS A 111 1.97 -16.55 -3.73
CA LYS A 111 3.34 -16.93 -4.02
C LYS A 111 4.32 -16.14 -3.18
N MET A 112 4.21 -14.81 -3.14
CA MET A 112 5.09 -13.97 -2.30
C MET A 112 5.04 -14.37 -0.83
N PHE A 113 3.85 -14.70 -0.31
CA PHE A 113 3.71 -15.11 1.09
C PHE A 113 4.35 -16.47 1.35
N ARG A 114 4.23 -17.42 0.41
CA ARG A 114 4.96 -18.70 0.49
C ARG A 114 6.47 -18.51 0.44
N ASP A 115 6.95 -17.66 -0.47
CA ASP A 115 8.38 -17.34 -0.60
C ASP A 115 8.87 -16.71 0.72
N PHE A 116 8.14 -15.73 1.27
CA PHE A 116 8.41 -15.14 2.58
C PHE A 116 8.46 -16.17 3.72
N LEU A 117 7.48 -17.08 3.81
CA LEU A 117 7.49 -18.12 4.84
C LEU A 117 8.68 -19.07 4.69
N SER A 118 9.06 -19.43 3.46
CA SER A 118 10.24 -20.23 3.17
C SER A 118 11.52 -19.55 3.65
N GLU A 119 11.62 -18.23 3.50
CA GLU A 119 12.74 -17.44 4.02
C GLU A 119 12.80 -17.52 5.56
N MET A 120 11.64 -17.41 6.21
CA MET A 120 11.52 -17.47 7.66
C MET A 120 11.80 -18.88 8.24
N GLU A 121 11.53 -19.95 7.48
CA GLU A 121 11.85 -21.32 7.91
C GLU A 121 13.36 -21.54 8.12
N SER A 122 14.20 -20.77 7.43
CA SER A 122 15.67 -20.86 7.53
C SER A 122 16.23 -20.32 8.84
N VAL A 123 15.44 -19.55 9.61
CA VAL A 123 15.84 -19.02 10.93
C VAL A 123 16.11 -20.18 11.87
N LYS A 124 17.30 -20.20 12.48
CA LYS A 124 17.78 -21.32 13.31
C LYS A 124 17.57 -21.08 14.80
N ASN A 125 17.65 -19.83 15.25
CA ASN A 125 17.40 -19.46 16.64
C ASN A 125 15.96 -19.85 17.02
N PRO A 126 15.77 -20.73 18.02
CA PRO A 126 14.46 -21.29 18.32
C PRO A 126 13.47 -20.24 18.82
N TYR A 127 13.92 -19.21 19.54
CA TYR A 127 13.07 -18.14 20.06
C TYR A 127 12.60 -17.21 18.94
N LEU A 128 13.50 -16.80 18.04
CA LEU A 128 13.13 -15.99 16.87
C LEU A 128 12.20 -16.75 15.92
N LYS A 129 12.47 -18.04 15.69
CA LYS A 129 11.59 -18.88 14.88
C LYS A 129 10.19 -19.02 15.51
N ALA A 130 10.13 -19.23 16.84
CA ALA A 130 8.87 -19.26 17.56
C ALA A 130 8.12 -17.92 17.46
N LEU A 131 8.81 -16.79 17.56
CA LEU A 131 8.25 -15.45 17.42
C LEU A 131 7.64 -15.23 16.03
N ILE A 132 8.40 -15.50 14.97
CA ILE A 132 7.93 -15.35 13.59
C ILE A 132 6.70 -16.23 13.35
N ASN A 133 6.76 -17.51 13.77
CA ASN A 133 5.62 -18.42 13.65
C ASN A 133 4.41 -17.89 14.43
N SER A 134 4.59 -17.43 15.67
CA SER A 134 3.50 -16.90 16.48
C SER A 134 2.80 -15.70 15.83
N VAL A 135 3.54 -14.84 15.13
CA VAL A 135 2.99 -13.65 14.47
C VAL A 135 2.32 -14.01 13.13
N PHE A 136 3.00 -14.76 12.26
CA PHE A 136 2.55 -14.96 10.87
C PHE A 136 1.66 -16.18 10.67
N THR A 137 1.49 -17.05 11.67
CA THR A 137 0.45 -18.11 11.63
C THR A 137 -0.90 -17.63 12.16
N ASP A 138 -0.96 -16.47 12.81
CA ASP A 138 -2.23 -15.82 13.13
C ASP A 138 -2.96 -15.47 11.82
N LYS A 139 -4.20 -15.94 11.71
CA LYS A 139 -4.99 -15.81 10.48
C LYS A 139 -5.33 -14.34 10.17
N ASP A 140 -5.64 -13.54 11.18
CA ASP A 140 -5.99 -12.13 10.99
C ASP A 140 -4.75 -11.33 10.57
N ILE A 141 -3.60 -11.56 11.23
CA ILE A 141 -2.34 -10.91 10.89
C ILE A 141 -1.89 -11.30 9.48
N SER A 142 -1.86 -12.59 9.16
CA SER A 142 -1.38 -13.08 7.86
C SER A 142 -2.25 -12.61 6.69
N GLU A 143 -3.58 -12.62 6.81
CA GLU A 143 -4.46 -12.07 5.77
C GLU A 143 -4.23 -10.57 5.59
N LYS A 144 -4.14 -9.81 6.69
CA LYS A 144 -3.89 -8.37 6.59
C LYS A 144 -2.52 -8.05 6.01
N PHE A 145 -1.48 -8.77 6.41
CA PHE A 145 -0.12 -8.60 5.92
C PHE A 145 -0.02 -8.84 4.41
N LYS A 146 -0.73 -9.86 3.89
CA LYS A 146 -0.83 -10.14 2.44
C LYS A 146 -1.50 -9.02 1.65
N THR A 147 -2.36 -8.22 2.27
CA THR A 147 -3.17 -7.22 1.56
C THR A 147 -2.78 -5.77 1.86
N ALA A 148 -2.09 -5.51 2.96
CA ALA A 148 -1.74 -4.14 3.36
C ALA A 148 -0.78 -3.49 2.34
N PRO A 149 -0.91 -2.17 2.10
CA PRO A 149 0.10 -1.39 1.40
C PRO A 149 1.30 -1.09 2.32
N ALA A 150 2.47 -0.80 1.75
CA ALA A 150 3.63 -0.37 2.56
C ALA A 150 3.60 1.14 2.87
N ALA A 151 2.91 1.94 2.07
CA ALA A 151 2.73 3.36 2.32
C ALA A 151 1.39 3.86 1.77
N SER A 152 1.00 5.08 2.15
CA SER A 152 -0.15 5.78 1.58
C SER A 152 0.14 6.32 0.18
N ASP A 153 1.30 6.94 -0.05
CA ASP A 153 1.54 7.73 -1.28
C ASP A 153 2.89 7.49 -1.99
N PHE A 154 3.92 6.97 -1.32
CA PHE A 154 5.31 7.09 -1.85
C PHE A 154 5.94 5.78 -2.36
N HIS A 155 5.89 4.70 -1.57
CA HIS A 155 6.54 3.43 -1.91
C HIS A 155 5.60 2.27 -1.60
N HIS A 156 5.43 1.41 -2.59
CA HIS A 156 4.45 0.32 -2.59
C HIS A 156 3.04 0.72 -2.09
N PRO A 157 2.44 1.83 -2.60
CA PRO A 157 1.10 2.27 -2.20
C PRO A 157 0.01 1.45 -2.90
N TYR A 158 0.08 0.13 -2.75
CA TYR A 158 -0.80 -0.82 -3.43
C TYR A 158 -1.08 -2.04 -2.55
N ILE A 159 -2.18 -2.74 -2.85
CA ILE A 159 -2.55 -3.97 -2.15
C ILE A 159 -1.44 -5.01 -2.33
N GLY A 160 -0.97 -5.56 -1.21
CA GLY A 160 0.16 -6.49 -1.14
C GLY A 160 1.53 -5.81 -1.15
N GLY A 161 1.58 -4.47 -1.12
CA GLY A 161 2.81 -3.69 -1.10
C GLY A 161 3.65 -3.91 0.15
N LEU A 162 3.02 -4.11 1.32
CA LEU A 162 3.74 -4.39 2.56
C LEU A 162 4.53 -5.71 2.45
N LEU A 163 3.85 -6.78 2.04
CA LEU A 163 4.48 -8.09 1.82
C LEU A 163 5.59 -8.02 0.76
N GLU A 164 5.34 -7.33 -0.35
CA GLU A 164 6.34 -7.17 -1.42
C GLU A 164 7.59 -6.44 -0.91
N HIS A 165 7.41 -5.34 -0.19
CA HIS A 165 8.49 -4.58 0.43
C HIS A 165 9.26 -5.43 1.45
N THR A 166 8.57 -6.07 2.40
CA THR A 166 9.21 -6.90 3.43
C THR A 166 10.00 -8.05 2.80
N LEU A 167 9.47 -8.71 1.77
CA LEU A 167 10.18 -9.78 1.06
C LEU A 167 11.45 -9.25 0.35
N ALA A 168 11.36 -8.10 -0.33
CA ALA A 168 12.53 -7.48 -0.96
C ALA A 168 13.62 -7.11 0.08
N CYS A 169 13.21 -6.58 1.24
CA CYS A 169 14.12 -6.30 2.34
C CYS A 169 14.78 -7.59 2.89
N VAL A 170 14.04 -8.69 3.00
CA VAL A 170 14.58 -10.00 3.40
C VAL A 170 15.63 -10.51 2.40
N GLU A 171 15.36 -10.39 1.10
CA GLU A 171 16.30 -10.76 0.05
C GLU A 171 17.59 -9.92 0.11
N LEU A 172 17.47 -8.61 0.32
CA LEU A 172 18.61 -7.71 0.51
C LEU A 172 19.40 -8.02 1.79
N ALA A 173 18.71 -8.35 2.89
CA ALA A 173 19.35 -8.76 4.13
C ALA A 173 20.22 -10.01 3.95
N ARG A 174 19.72 -11.02 3.23
CA ARG A 174 20.53 -12.20 2.87
C ARG A 174 21.72 -11.85 2.01
N LEU A 175 21.54 -10.99 1.01
CA LEU A 175 22.62 -10.60 0.13
C LEU A 175 23.77 -9.96 0.93
N LEU A 176 23.44 -9.07 1.87
CA LEU A 176 24.43 -8.45 2.74
C LEU A 176 25.07 -9.44 3.70
N ALA A 177 24.29 -10.34 4.32
CA ALA A 177 24.82 -11.39 5.19
C ALA A 177 25.72 -12.40 4.47
N SER A 178 25.54 -12.60 3.16
CA SER A 178 26.44 -13.42 2.36
C SER A 178 27.83 -12.79 2.18
N LYS A 179 27.92 -11.46 2.33
CA LYS A 179 29.14 -10.67 2.16
C LYS A 179 29.83 -10.34 3.49
N TYR A 180 29.06 -10.01 4.53
CA TYR A 180 29.58 -9.63 5.85
C TYR A 180 29.24 -10.74 6.86
N ARG A 181 30.28 -11.46 7.31
CA ARG A 181 30.14 -12.72 8.09
C ARG A 181 29.80 -12.52 9.57
N ASP A 182 29.89 -11.29 10.05
CA ASP A 182 29.66 -10.84 11.42
C ASP A 182 28.21 -10.41 11.67
N ILE A 183 27.34 -10.53 10.67
CA ILE A 183 25.90 -10.28 10.79
C ILE A 183 25.22 -11.48 11.47
N ASP A 184 24.47 -11.24 12.54
CA ASP A 184 23.49 -12.22 13.03
C ASP A 184 22.31 -12.27 12.06
N LEU A 185 22.38 -13.22 11.12
CA LEU A 185 21.37 -13.37 10.06
C LEU A 185 19.99 -13.69 10.63
N ASP A 186 19.89 -14.48 11.71
CA ASP A 186 18.59 -14.84 12.27
C ASP A 186 17.93 -13.62 12.90
N LEU A 187 18.70 -12.82 13.64
CA LEU A 187 18.23 -11.56 14.23
C LEU A 187 17.82 -10.55 13.14
N LEU A 188 18.64 -10.39 12.09
CA LEU A 188 18.37 -9.49 10.98
C LEU A 188 17.12 -9.90 10.20
N LEU A 189 16.95 -11.20 9.89
CA LEU A 189 15.75 -11.70 9.19
C LEU A 189 14.50 -11.50 10.03
N CYS A 190 14.55 -11.80 11.32
CA CYS A 190 13.41 -11.61 12.22
C CYS A 190 13.03 -10.13 12.36
N GLY A 191 14.02 -9.25 12.56
CA GLY A 191 13.81 -7.80 12.58
C GLY A 191 13.23 -7.27 11.27
N THR A 192 13.78 -7.70 10.13
CA THR A 192 13.27 -7.34 8.80
C THR A 192 11.84 -7.81 8.57
N ALA A 193 11.49 -9.02 9.01
CA ALA A 193 10.13 -9.54 8.86
C ALA A 193 9.10 -8.73 9.66
N LEU A 194 9.50 -8.19 10.81
CA LEU A 194 8.57 -7.59 11.79
C LEU A 194 8.52 -6.06 11.74
N HIS A 195 9.53 -5.37 11.20
CA HIS A 195 9.71 -3.93 11.38
C HIS A 195 8.48 -3.07 11.07
N ASP A 196 7.77 -3.43 10.00
CA ASP A 196 6.62 -2.68 9.48
C ASP A 196 5.27 -3.35 9.75
N ILE A 197 5.23 -4.43 10.55
CA ILE A 197 4.01 -5.21 10.76
C ILE A 197 2.84 -4.39 11.31
N GLY A 198 3.13 -3.29 12.02
CA GLY A 198 2.10 -2.38 12.52
C GLY A 198 1.27 -1.69 11.42
N LYS A 199 1.77 -1.64 10.18
CA LYS A 199 1.05 -1.04 9.03
C LYS A 199 -0.28 -1.72 8.76
N ILE A 200 -0.43 -2.99 9.15
CA ILE A 200 -1.69 -3.75 9.04
C ILE A 200 -2.84 -3.17 9.87
N TYR A 201 -2.53 -2.31 10.86
CA TYR A 201 -3.51 -1.59 11.68
C TYR A 201 -3.41 -0.06 11.55
N GLU A 202 -2.28 0.46 11.06
CA GLU A 202 -2.13 1.89 10.78
C GLU A 202 -2.96 2.32 9.58
N LEU A 203 -2.96 1.50 8.52
CA LEU A 203 -3.61 1.82 7.25
C LEU A 203 -4.88 1.00 7.09
N SER A 204 -5.98 1.69 6.77
CA SER A 204 -7.17 1.07 6.20
C SER A 204 -7.01 1.02 4.69
N TYR A 205 -7.42 -0.09 4.10
CA TYR A 205 -7.31 -0.36 2.67
C TYR A 205 -8.52 -1.13 2.15
N LYS A 206 -9.65 -1.10 2.88
CA LYS A 206 -10.89 -1.79 2.48
C LYS A 206 -11.59 -1.13 1.30
N ARG A 207 -11.44 0.19 1.16
CA ARG A 207 -12.16 1.02 0.19
C ARG A 207 -11.23 2.09 -0.38
N SER A 208 -10.49 2.77 0.49
CA SER A 208 -9.44 3.72 0.13
C SER A 208 -8.24 3.54 1.06
N PHE A 209 -7.06 4.01 0.65
CA PHE A 209 -5.90 4.08 1.52
C PHE A 209 -6.03 5.31 2.43
N TYR A 210 -6.32 5.09 3.71
CA TYR A 210 -6.32 6.15 4.71
C TYR A 210 -5.79 5.64 6.04
N TYR A 211 -5.22 6.55 6.82
CA TYR A 211 -4.79 6.23 8.18
C TYR A 211 -6.00 6.02 9.09
N THR A 212 -6.02 4.90 9.81
CA THR A 212 -7.02 4.66 10.88
C THR A 212 -6.81 5.66 12.02
N ASP A 213 -7.82 5.86 12.87
CA ASP A 213 -7.65 6.70 14.07
C ASP A 213 -6.47 6.22 14.93
N LYS A 214 -6.35 4.90 15.06
CA LYS A 214 -5.23 4.27 15.76
C LYS A 214 -3.89 4.56 15.06
N GLY A 215 -3.85 4.48 13.74
CA GLY A 215 -2.70 4.82 12.93
C GLY A 215 -2.26 6.27 13.09
N ARG A 216 -3.21 7.21 13.03
CA ARG A 216 -2.95 8.65 13.22
C ARG A 216 -2.48 9.00 14.63
N LEU A 217 -3.03 8.35 15.65
CA LEU A 217 -2.72 8.64 17.05
C LEU A 217 -1.45 7.93 17.55
N ILE A 218 -1.16 6.73 17.05
CA ILE A 218 -0.13 5.84 17.62
C ILE A 218 1.03 5.59 16.64
N GLY A 219 0.74 5.42 15.35
CA GLY A 219 1.74 5.07 14.33
C GLY A 219 2.15 3.59 14.30
N HIS A 220 2.53 3.09 13.13
CA HIS A 220 2.83 1.67 12.90
C HIS A 220 3.99 1.14 13.76
N ILE A 221 5.01 1.95 14.07
CA ILE A 221 6.16 1.48 14.86
C ILE A 221 5.69 0.98 16.23
N VAL A 222 4.93 1.80 16.95
CA VAL A 222 4.41 1.45 18.28
C VAL A 222 3.36 0.34 18.17
N LEU A 223 2.54 0.34 17.12
CA LEU A 223 1.59 -0.74 16.88
C LEU A 223 2.27 -2.09 16.63
N GLY A 224 3.35 -2.11 15.84
CA GLY A 224 4.16 -3.28 15.56
C GLY A 224 4.84 -3.81 16.81
N VAL A 225 5.45 -2.92 17.59
CA VAL A 225 6.05 -3.26 18.90
C VAL A 225 5.02 -3.90 19.85
N ASN A 226 3.78 -3.40 19.86
CA ASN A 226 2.73 -4.00 20.70
C ASN A 226 2.33 -5.41 20.24
N ILE A 227 2.24 -5.65 18.92
CA ILE A 227 1.97 -6.99 18.36
C ILE A 227 3.10 -7.95 18.76
N VAL A 228 4.34 -7.52 18.58
CA VAL A 228 5.52 -8.35 18.84
C VAL A 228 5.71 -8.63 20.32
N ASN A 229 5.53 -7.63 21.20
CA ASN A 229 5.56 -7.86 22.65
C ASN A 229 4.52 -8.88 23.10
N ALA A 230 3.27 -8.76 22.62
CA ALA A 230 2.23 -9.72 22.95
C ALA A 230 2.57 -11.14 22.46
N ALA A 231 3.21 -11.28 21.30
CA ALA A 231 3.67 -12.57 20.81
C ALA A 231 4.83 -13.13 21.67
N ILE A 232 5.79 -12.29 22.06
CA ILE A 232 6.91 -12.68 22.93
C ILE A 232 6.41 -13.15 24.30
N ASP A 233 5.42 -12.48 24.90
CA ASP A 233 4.87 -12.84 26.21
C ASP A 233 4.21 -14.23 26.22
N ASN A 234 3.87 -14.79 25.06
CA ASN A 234 3.35 -16.15 24.90
C ASN A 234 4.44 -17.21 24.66
N ILE A 235 5.72 -16.82 24.61
CA ILE A 235 6.86 -17.72 24.40
C ILE A 235 7.58 -17.91 25.73
N SER A 236 7.57 -19.13 26.24
CA SER A 236 8.25 -19.48 27.49
C SER A 236 9.74 -19.17 27.43
N GLU A 237 10.25 -18.52 28.47
CA GLU A 237 11.69 -18.25 28.66
C GLU A 237 12.37 -17.49 27.52
N PHE A 238 11.62 -16.62 26.82
CA PHE A 238 12.19 -15.78 25.77
C PHE A 238 13.34 -14.91 26.34
N PRO A 239 14.57 -14.98 25.79
CA PRO A 239 15.71 -14.26 26.34
C PRO A 239 15.51 -12.74 26.31
N GLU A 240 15.70 -12.09 27.45
CA GLU A 240 15.46 -10.65 27.62
C GLU A 240 16.34 -9.79 26.70
N GLU A 241 17.61 -10.18 26.50
CA GLU A 241 18.50 -9.50 25.56
C GLU A 241 17.96 -9.57 24.13
N LEU A 242 17.51 -10.74 23.69
CA LEU A 242 16.96 -10.96 22.35
C LEU A 242 15.68 -10.17 22.13
N LYS A 243 14.83 -10.07 23.17
CA LYS A 243 13.62 -9.23 23.16
C LYS A 243 14.01 -7.77 22.94
N ASN A 244 14.94 -7.26 23.73
CA ASN A 244 15.40 -5.88 23.63
C ASN A 244 16.03 -5.56 22.26
N LEU A 245 16.80 -6.49 21.68
CA LEU A 245 17.38 -6.32 20.34
C LEU A 245 16.31 -6.26 19.24
N ILE A 246 15.34 -7.18 19.23
CA ILE A 246 14.24 -7.16 18.23
C ILE A 246 13.42 -5.89 18.34
N LEU A 247 13.03 -5.51 19.56
CA LEU A 247 12.26 -4.28 19.77
C LEU A 247 13.06 -3.04 19.35
N HIS A 248 14.38 -3.01 19.63
CA HIS A 248 15.23 -1.90 19.20
C HIS A 248 15.34 -1.80 17.68
N ILE A 249 15.51 -2.93 16.99
CA ILE A 249 15.53 -2.98 15.52
C ILE A 249 14.23 -2.38 14.96
N MET A 250 13.07 -2.80 15.48
CA MET A 250 11.77 -2.25 15.07
C MET A 250 11.63 -0.76 15.41
N LEU A 251 12.03 -0.33 16.60
CA LEU A 251 11.92 1.06 17.05
C LEU A 251 12.87 2.03 16.33
N SER A 252 13.88 1.51 15.62
CA SER A 252 14.93 2.34 15.04
C SER A 252 15.08 2.21 13.53
N HIS A 253 14.24 1.41 12.86
CA HIS A 253 14.37 1.14 11.43
C HIS A 253 14.21 2.38 10.53
N HIS A 254 13.43 3.38 10.95
CA HIS A 254 13.38 4.68 10.26
C HIS A 254 14.69 5.49 10.37
N GLY A 255 15.62 5.12 11.25
CA GLY A 255 16.97 5.70 11.33
C GLY A 255 17.06 7.04 12.05
N GLU A 256 16.26 8.01 11.63
CA GLU A 256 16.32 9.39 12.11
C GLU A 256 15.03 9.84 12.80
N GLN A 257 15.17 10.66 13.83
CA GLN A 257 14.03 11.21 14.58
C GLN A 257 13.13 12.08 13.70
N GLU A 258 13.73 12.83 12.76
CA GLU A 258 13.01 13.63 11.78
C GLU A 258 12.17 12.77 10.82
N TRP A 259 12.51 11.49 10.67
CA TRP A 259 11.75 10.51 9.89
C TRP A 259 10.75 9.74 10.76
N GLY A 260 10.51 10.20 11.99
CA GLY A 260 9.56 9.60 12.93
C GLY A 260 10.11 8.41 13.71
N SER A 261 11.42 8.15 13.66
CA SER A 261 12.05 7.06 14.43
C SER A 261 12.12 7.40 15.93
N PRO A 262 11.54 6.60 16.84
CA PRO A 262 11.69 6.79 18.28
C PRO A 262 13.15 6.80 18.77
N LYS A 263 14.01 5.99 18.13
CA LYS A 263 15.44 5.87 18.43
C LYS A 263 16.25 5.77 17.14
N ARG A 264 17.54 6.12 17.23
CA ARG A 264 18.51 5.82 16.17
C ARG A 264 18.96 4.36 16.28
N PRO A 265 19.36 3.70 15.18
CA PRO A 265 19.89 2.35 15.23
C PRO A 265 21.20 2.32 16.03
N MET A 266 21.39 1.28 16.85
CA MET A 266 22.48 1.19 17.83
C MET A 266 23.16 -0.19 17.86
N CYS A 267 22.59 -1.18 17.18
CA CYS A 267 23.22 -2.47 16.92
C CYS A 267 23.42 -2.66 15.41
N PHE A 268 24.27 -3.61 15.05
CA PHE A 268 24.71 -3.79 13.68
C PHE A 268 23.54 -4.12 12.74
N GLU A 269 22.66 -5.03 13.17
CA GLU A 269 21.47 -5.46 12.43
C GLU A 269 20.47 -4.31 12.25
N ALA A 270 20.30 -3.44 13.26
CA ALA A 270 19.43 -2.27 13.15
C ALA A 270 19.95 -1.24 12.14
N ILE A 271 21.27 -1.02 12.10
CA ILE A 271 21.90 -0.12 11.11
C ILE A 271 21.70 -0.67 9.70
N ILE A 272 21.90 -1.97 9.53
CA ILE A 272 21.72 -2.65 8.24
C ILE A 272 20.27 -2.55 7.79
N LEU A 273 19.31 -2.92 8.66
CA LEU A 273 17.89 -2.86 8.32
C LEU A 273 17.45 -1.45 7.92
N HIS A 274 17.87 -0.42 8.68
CA HIS A 274 17.56 0.96 8.33
C HIS A 274 17.95 1.31 6.89
N HIS A 275 19.15 0.90 6.47
CA HIS A 275 19.61 1.17 5.12
C HIS A 275 18.92 0.31 4.05
N ILE A 276 18.60 -0.94 4.37
CA ILE A 276 17.82 -1.83 3.49
C ILE A 276 16.44 -1.23 3.22
N ASP A 277 15.71 -0.88 4.28
CA ASP A 277 14.36 -0.33 4.21
C ASP A 277 14.33 0.96 3.36
N ASN A 278 15.21 1.91 3.70
CA ASN A 278 15.33 3.17 2.96
C ASN A 278 15.72 2.96 1.49
N LEU A 279 16.59 1.99 1.20
CA LEU A 279 17.01 1.68 -0.16
C LEU A 279 15.85 1.11 -0.99
N ASP A 280 15.12 0.12 -0.47
CA ASP A 280 13.98 -0.46 -1.18
C ASP A 280 12.89 0.59 -1.43
N ALA A 281 12.55 1.39 -0.40
CA ALA A 281 11.58 2.47 -0.52
C ALA A 281 11.96 3.45 -1.65
N LYS A 282 13.24 3.85 -1.74
CA LYS A 282 13.74 4.73 -2.81
C LYS A 282 13.73 4.06 -4.19
N ILE A 283 14.11 2.79 -4.30
CA ILE A 283 14.07 2.08 -5.58
C ILE A 283 12.63 2.02 -6.11
N ASN A 284 11.69 1.62 -5.25
CA ASN A 284 10.28 1.53 -5.61
C ASN A 284 9.68 2.91 -5.94
N GLY A 285 9.92 3.90 -5.06
CA GLY A 285 9.43 5.27 -5.25
C GLY A 285 9.96 5.92 -6.53
N PHE A 286 11.22 5.70 -6.88
CA PHE A 286 11.80 6.19 -8.14
C PHE A 286 11.07 5.57 -9.35
N ARG A 287 10.93 4.24 -9.36
CA ARG A 287 10.25 3.51 -10.45
C ARG A 287 8.79 3.95 -10.60
N HIS A 288 8.07 4.06 -9.49
CA HIS A 288 6.67 4.48 -9.47
C HIS A 288 6.50 5.91 -9.98
N PHE A 289 7.33 6.84 -9.51
CA PHE A 289 7.26 8.25 -9.91
C PHE A 289 7.59 8.46 -11.39
N VAL A 290 8.60 7.74 -11.90
CA VAL A 290 8.95 7.79 -13.33
C VAL A 290 7.85 7.16 -14.20
N LYS A 291 7.28 6.02 -13.79
CA LYS A 291 6.22 5.33 -14.55
C LYS A 291 4.93 6.15 -14.63
N THR A 292 4.59 6.89 -13.58
CA THR A 292 3.35 7.69 -13.51
C THR A 292 3.50 9.08 -14.16
N TYR A 293 4.72 9.56 -14.38
CA TYR A 293 4.95 10.85 -15.04
C TYR A 293 4.93 10.73 -16.57
N SER A 294 3.84 11.20 -17.19
CA SER A 294 3.44 10.87 -18.57
C SER A 294 3.85 11.89 -19.63
N ASP A 295 4.94 12.64 -19.46
CA ASP A 295 5.44 13.55 -20.51
C ASP A 295 6.42 12.79 -21.43
N PRO A 296 5.99 12.28 -22.61
CA PRO A 296 6.86 11.48 -23.47
C PRO A 296 7.99 12.29 -24.10
N ASP A 297 7.88 13.62 -24.16
CA ASP A 297 8.82 14.49 -24.86
C ASP A 297 9.96 15.01 -23.96
N SER A 298 9.84 14.82 -22.64
CA SER A 298 10.86 15.18 -21.67
C SER A 298 11.67 13.96 -21.22
N SER A 299 12.98 14.11 -21.02
CA SER A 299 13.82 13.11 -20.32
C SER A 299 13.83 13.29 -18.80
N TRP A 300 13.12 14.29 -18.27
CA TRP A 300 13.08 14.62 -16.85
C TRP A 300 11.65 14.57 -16.31
N THR A 301 11.50 14.19 -15.05
CA THR A 301 10.23 14.30 -14.33
C THR A 301 10.01 15.73 -13.83
N LYS A 302 8.83 16.03 -13.28
CA LYS A 302 8.68 17.14 -12.33
C LYS A 302 9.49 16.89 -11.05
N HIS A 303 9.64 17.91 -10.22
CA HIS A 303 10.33 17.79 -8.93
C HIS A 303 9.67 16.73 -8.04
N SER A 304 10.44 15.76 -7.55
CA SER A 304 9.97 14.73 -6.63
C SER A 304 10.12 15.19 -5.18
N LYS A 305 9.03 15.13 -4.40
CA LYS A 305 9.09 15.43 -2.96
C LYS A 305 9.97 14.45 -2.19
N MET A 306 9.92 13.17 -2.55
CA MET A 306 10.67 12.10 -1.87
C MET A 306 12.18 12.26 -2.04
N PHE A 307 12.63 12.68 -3.23
CA PHE A 307 14.05 12.82 -3.55
C PHE A 307 14.57 14.26 -3.43
N GLY A 308 13.68 15.25 -3.34
CA GLY A 308 14.05 16.66 -3.30
C GLY A 308 14.66 17.18 -4.61
N GLU A 309 14.42 16.50 -5.74
CA GLU A 309 15.07 16.81 -7.02
C GLU A 309 14.23 16.34 -8.22
N LEU A 310 14.59 16.80 -9.42
CA LEU A 310 14.12 16.26 -10.69
C LEU A 310 14.75 14.87 -10.93
N LEU A 311 13.97 13.91 -11.43
CA LEU A 311 14.47 12.57 -11.74
C LEU A 311 14.70 12.43 -13.24
N TYR A 312 15.83 11.82 -13.61
CA TYR A 312 16.14 11.53 -15.00
C TYR A 312 15.51 10.20 -15.45
N LYS A 313 14.71 10.26 -16.50
CA LYS A 313 14.09 9.11 -17.16
C LYS A 313 15.09 8.54 -18.16
N LYS A 314 15.82 7.50 -17.75
CA LYS A 314 16.66 6.76 -18.70
C LYS A 314 15.77 6.13 -19.78
N SER A 315 16.17 6.23 -21.04
CA SER A 315 15.65 5.38 -22.11
C SER A 315 15.78 3.92 -21.67
N GLU A 316 14.76 3.09 -21.91
CA GLU A 316 14.80 1.68 -21.52
C GLU A 316 16.12 1.04 -21.96
N VAL A 317 16.92 0.59 -20.99
CA VAL A 317 18.07 -0.26 -21.27
C VAL A 317 17.48 -1.59 -21.67
N LYS A 318 17.42 -1.87 -22.97
CA LYS A 318 17.16 -3.22 -23.46
C LYS A 318 18.27 -4.11 -22.94
N HIS A 319 18.02 -4.81 -21.85
CA HIS A 319 18.84 -5.93 -21.48
C HIS A 319 18.56 -7.01 -22.51
N GLU A 320 19.50 -7.21 -23.44
CA GLU A 320 19.56 -8.45 -24.22
C GLU A 320 19.62 -9.58 -23.20
N GLU A 321 18.53 -10.35 -23.09
CA GLU A 321 18.56 -11.63 -22.40
C GLU A 321 19.64 -12.45 -23.09
N LYS A 322 20.78 -12.62 -22.41
CA LYS A 322 21.73 -13.63 -22.82
C LYS A 322 21.07 -14.97 -22.53
N GLU A 323 20.54 -15.60 -23.59
CA GLU A 323 20.28 -17.04 -23.60
C GLU A 323 21.56 -17.74 -23.11
N GLY A 324 21.46 -18.43 -21.98
CA GLY A 324 22.53 -19.18 -21.35
C GLY A 324 21.96 -20.42 -20.68
#